data_AF-A0A2E9WNE4-F1
#
_entry.id   AF-A0A2E9WNE4-F1
#
_cell.length_a   1.000
_cell.length_b   1.000
_cell.length_c   1.000
_cell.angle_alpha   90.00
_cell.angle_beta   90.00
_cell.angle_gamma   90.00
#
_symmetry.space_group_name_H-M   'P 1'
#
loop_
_entity.id
_entity.type
_entity.pdbx_description
1 polymer ?
#
loop_
_entity_poly.entity_id
_entity_poly.type
_entity_poly.pdbx_seq_one_letter_code
_entity_poly.pdbx_strand_id
1 'polypeptide(L)'
;MHSHFASSRASSRRRSGTPPTKPPRGPRLGLSQERSRFLLRFVRRPNDPHQSSSAAYPNLIPGIRKVNPGLPVSGNRRPLGHHYGWRSVYPGVIVSRDPEPKTLLTRLLGGRAVGEDSAGELLTTYGLHGLSRLSPEELTQGHALTPCQAGRLEAAFALGRWVERDRPDPCPHLARPEAVYRLLAPELRGEQQESFHALFLDPRHRLKGQQIVSLGTLTSSLVHPREVFAPALRRGAAALIVAHNHPSGDPEPSSEDKEVTRRLLEVGRLVGVPLLDHVVLGHGSWVSLRESMGF
;
A
#
# COMPACT_ATOMS: atom_id res chain seq x y z
N MET A 1 2.69 -78.80 -7.47
CA MET A 1 3.09 -79.73 -8.55
C MET A 1 3.20 -78.94 -9.84
N HIS A 2 4.43 -78.88 -10.37
CA HIS A 2 4.90 -78.56 -11.73
C HIS A 2 4.42 -77.26 -12.41
N SER A 3 5.23 -76.24 -12.73
CA SER A 3 6.59 -76.10 -13.30
C SER A 3 6.78 -76.65 -14.73
N HIS A 4 6.88 -75.75 -15.71
CA HIS A 4 7.67 -75.86 -16.95
C HIS A 4 8.05 -74.42 -17.37
N PHE A 5 9.32 -73.97 -17.36
CA PHE A 5 10.44 -74.25 -18.30
C PHE A 5 10.01 -74.13 -19.77
N ALA A 6 10.66 -73.40 -20.71
CA ALA A 6 12.03 -72.91 -20.85
C ALA A 6 12.05 -71.76 -21.92
N SER A 7 12.88 -70.73 -21.79
CA SER A 7 14.17 -70.51 -22.49
C SER A 7 14.14 -70.51 -24.04
N SER A 8 14.47 -69.40 -24.71
CA SER A 8 15.87 -69.09 -25.09
C SER A 8 15.99 -67.94 -26.14
N ARG A 9 17.05 -67.13 -25.93
CA ARG A 9 18.01 -66.50 -26.88
C ARG A 9 17.46 -65.65 -28.06
N ALA A 10 17.68 -64.32 -28.07
CA ALA A 10 18.93 -63.57 -28.35
C ALA A 10 19.06 -63.16 -29.84
N SER A 11 19.04 -61.84 -30.13
CA SER A 11 20.17 -61.14 -30.78
C SER A 11 19.82 -59.68 -31.11
N SER A 12 20.84 -58.86 -30.87
CA SER A 12 21.04 -57.44 -31.14
C SER A 12 20.52 -56.86 -32.46
N ARG A 13 20.09 -55.58 -32.41
CA ARG A 13 20.70 -54.48 -33.19
C ARG A 13 20.37 -53.11 -32.60
N ARG A 14 21.39 -52.25 -32.61
CA ARG A 14 21.49 -50.89 -32.05
C ARG A 14 20.73 -49.85 -32.89
N ARG A 15 20.19 -48.81 -32.24
CA ARG A 15 20.07 -47.39 -32.66
C ARG A 15 19.80 -46.56 -31.39
N SER A 16 20.81 -45.95 -30.77
CA SER A 16 21.20 -44.53 -30.95
C SER A 16 20.03 -43.54 -30.80
N GLY A 17 19.66 -43.23 -29.55
CA GLY A 17 18.80 -42.11 -29.18
C GLY A 17 19.59 -41.14 -28.29
N THR A 18 19.67 -39.89 -28.73
CA THR A 18 20.38 -38.76 -28.12
C THR A 18 19.80 -38.35 -26.77
N PRO A 19 20.62 -37.85 -25.81
CA PRO A 19 20.14 -37.39 -24.50
C PRO A 19 19.42 -36.03 -24.61
N PRO A 20 18.47 -35.71 -23.71
CA PRO A 20 17.74 -34.45 -23.73
C PRO A 20 18.67 -33.25 -23.42
N THR A 21 18.53 -32.21 -24.22
CA THR A 21 19.29 -30.95 -24.14
C THR A 21 18.86 -30.11 -22.92
N LYS A 22 19.85 -29.61 -22.17
CA LYS A 22 19.64 -28.60 -21.12
C LYS A 22 19.23 -27.25 -21.72
N PRO A 23 18.37 -26.46 -21.06
CA PRO A 23 18.04 -25.11 -21.51
C PRO A 23 19.26 -24.17 -21.41
N PRO A 24 19.33 -23.11 -22.23
CA PRO A 24 20.51 -22.27 -22.35
C PRO A 24 20.80 -21.49 -21.06
N ARG A 25 22.08 -21.46 -20.68
CA ARG A 25 22.61 -20.61 -19.61
C ARG A 25 22.59 -19.16 -20.07
N GLY A 26 21.84 -18.31 -19.37
CA GLY A 26 22.00 -16.85 -19.46
C GLY A 26 23.39 -16.40 -19.00
N PRO A 27 23.82 -15.18 -19.36
CA PRO A 27 25.21 -14.76 -19.27
C PRO A 27 25.67 -14.67 -17.80
N ARG A 28 26.84 -15.25 -17.54
CA ARG A 28 27.60 -15.05 -16.29
C ARG A 28 28.16 -13.63 -16.29
N LEU A 29 27.69 -12.79 -15.36
CA LEU A 29 28.41 -11.60 -14.92
C LEU A 29 28.96 -11.88 -13.52
N GLY A 30 30.27 -12.13 -13.46
CA GLY A 30 31.03 -12.22 -12.23
C GLY A 30 31.90 -10.98 -12.07
N LEU A 31 31.63 -10.23 -10.99
CA LEU A 31 32.54 -9.42 -10.17
C LEU A 31 33.21 -8.17 -10.80
N SER A 32 32.85 -7.00 -10.25
CA SER A 32 33.84 -6.23 -9.50
C SER A 32 33.21 -5.62 -8.25
N GLN A 33 34.01 -5.63 -7.19
CA GLN A 33 33.78 -4.96 -5.92
C GLN A 33 33.72 -3.43 -6.11
N GLU A 34 33.26 -2.75 -5.06
CA GLU A 34 33.23 -1.30 -4.83
C GLU A 34 32.04 -0.51 -5.40
N ARG A 35 31.04 -0.26 -4.55
CA ARG A 35 30.89 1.06 -3.91
C ARG A 35 29.82 1.02 -2.83
N SER A 36 30.31 0.77 -1.62
CA SER A 36 29.65 1.09 -0.35
C SER A 36 29.36 2.59 -0.23
N ARG A 37 28.37 2.87 0.62
CA ARG A 37 28.08 4.16 1.31
C ARG A 37 27.10 5.09 0.59
N PHE A 38 25.83 5.04 1.02
CA PHE A 38 25.14 6.26 1.45
C PHE A 38 24.04 5.95 2.50
N LEU A 39 24.44 6.12 3.76
CA LEU A 39 23.69 6.43 4.98
C LEU A 39 22.19 6.06 5.11
N LEU A 40 21.93 4.96 5.82
CA LEU A 40 20.86 4.89 6.82
C LEU A 40 21.45 5.35 8.16
N ARG A 41 21.10 6.57 8.59
CA ARG A 41 21.35 7.05 9.95
C ARG A 41 20.19 7.92 10.40
N PHE A 42 19.18 7.31 11.02
CA PHE A 42 18.31 7.99 12.00
C PHE A 42 17.71 6.95 12.95
N VAL A 43 18.54 6.45 13.86
CA VAL A 43 18.09 6.01 15.18
C VAL A 43 17.91 7.28 16.00
N ARG A 44 16.68 7.62 16.39
CA ARG A 44 16.40 8.62 17.42
C ARG A 44 15.92 7.90 18.68
N ARG A 45 16.69 8.01 19.75
CA ARG A 45 16.23 7.96 21.15
C ARG A 45 16.36 9.37 21.76
N PRO A 46 15.59 9.70 22.81
CA PRO A 46 15.23 11.08 23.16
C PRO A 46 16.22 11.78 24.11
N ASN A 47 16.14 13.11 24.05
CA ASN A 47 16.58 14.19 24.95
C ASN A 47 17.28 13.86 26.28
N ASP A 48 18.39 14.57 26.51
CA ASP A 48 18.68 15.23 27.79
C ASP A 48 19.33 16.63 27.53
N PRO A 49 19.07 17.66 28.36
CA PRO A 49 19.48 19.04 28.13
C PRO A 49 20.80 19.42 28.81
N HIS A 50 21.29 20.62 28.49
CA HIS A 50 22.49 21.33 29.00
C HIS A 50 23.80 21.11 28.24
N GLN A 51 24.20 22.10 27.43
CA GLN A 51 25.32 23.00 27.74
C GLN A 51 25.57 24.01 26.60
N SER A 52 25.85 25.24 27.04
CA SER A 52 26.18 26.47 26.31
C SER A 52 27.61 26.51 25.78
N SER A 53 27.84 27.16 24.63
CA SER A 53 29.04 27.95 24.26
C SER A 53 29.00 28.23 22.74
N SER A 54 28.75 29.46 22.28
CA SER A 54 29.75 30.48 21.91
C SER A 54 30.75 30.03 20.85
N ALA A 55 30.50 30.42 19.59
CA ALA A 55 31.57 30.70 18.63
C ALA A 55 31.07 31.70 17.57
N ALA A 56 31.75 32.84 17.53
CA ALA A 56 31.55 33.97 16.63
C ALA A 56 32.20 33.73 15.26
N TYR A 57 31.64 34.33 14.21
CA TYR A 57 32.39 34.88 13.07
C TYR A 57 31.60 36.07 12.46
N PRO A 58 32.27 37.04 11.81
CA PRO A 58 32.01 38.47 11.94
C PRO A 58 31.59 39.15 10.62
N ASN A 59 31.14 40.41 10.72
CA ASN A 59 31.27 41.55 9.78
C ASN A 59 30.84 41.33 8.30
N LEU A 60 29.98 42.13 7.64
CA LEU A 60 29.89 43.59 7.57
C LEU A 60 28.54 44.02 6.92
N ILE A 61 28.15 45.24 7.27
CA ILE A 61 26.94 46.08 7.00
C ILE A 61 27.12 46.73 5.58
N PRO A 62 26.15 47.31 4.81
CA PRO A 62 25.04 48.14 5.32
C PRO A 62 23.73 48.31 4.52
N GLY A 63 22.68 48.74 5.24
CA GLY A 63 21.61 49.55 4.68
C GLY A 63 20.21 49.00 4.94
N ILE A 64 19.51 49.54 5.95
CA ILE A 64 18.15 50.10 5.84
C ILE A 64 17.81 50.72 7.21
N ARG A 65 17.28 51.94 7.11
CA ARG A 65 17.01 52.90 8.19
C ARG A 65 15.99 52.36 9.20
N LYS A 66 16.21 52.67 10.49
CA LYS A 66 15.16 52.68 11.52
C LYS A 66 14.21 53.84 11.25
N VAL A 67 12.91 53.59 11.12
CA VAL A 67 11.87 54.46 11.70
C VAL A 67 10.63 53.60 12.03
N ASN A 68 10.20 53.67 13.28
CA ASN A 68 8.81 53.44 13.72
C ASN A 68 8.56 54.56 14.75
N PRO A 69 7.43 55.28 14.74
CA PRO A 69 6.28 54.77 15.50
C PRO A 69 4.89 55.21 14.98
N GLY A 70 3.85 54.44 15.31
CA GLY A 70 2.47 54.87 15.18
C GLY A 70 1.45 53.74 15.33
N LEU A 71 0.98 53.51 16.55
CA LEU A 71 -0.25 52.74 16.86
C LEU A 71 -1.48 53.66 16.64
N PRO A 72 -2.70 53.11 16.43
CA PRO A 72 -3.51 52.68 17.56
C PRO A 72 -4.22 51.32 17.39
N VAL A 73 -4.63 50.83 18.56
CA VAL A 73 -5.23 49.54 18.89
C VAL A 73 -6.75 49.58 18.67
N SER A 74 -7.29 48.54 18.04
CA SER A 74 -8.68 48.05 18.14
C SER A 74 -8.69 46.74 17.34
N GLY A 75 -9.01 45.54 17.83
CA GLY A 75 -9.99 45.18 18.83
C GLY A 75 -10.73 43.96 18.28
N ASN A 76 -10.13 42.76 18.32
CA ASN A 76 -10.84 41.48 18.50
C ASN A 76 -9.86 40.32 18.58
N ARG A 77 -9.75 39.70 19.77
CA ARG A 77 -9.05 38.43 19.96
C ARG A 77 -9.94 37.30 19.43
N ARG A 78 -9.48 36.60 18.39
CA ARG A 78 -9.89 35.21 18.12
C ARG A 78 -8.70 34.29 18.42
N PRO A 79 -8.91 33.06 18.90
CA PRO A 79 -7.84 32.22 19.41
C PRO A 79 -6.87 31.83 18.29
N LEU A 80 -5.57 31.91 18.60
CA LEU A 80 -4.47 31.56 17.71
C LEU A 80 -4.50 30.06 17.43
N GLY A 81 -5.10 29.68 16.30
CA GLY A 81 -4.80 28.41 15.65
C GLY A 81 -3.36 28.46 15.13
N HIS A 82 -2.53 27.51 15.56
CA HIS A 82 -1.15 27.37 15.10
C HIS A 82 -1.13 27.03 13.59
N HIS A 83 -1.12 28.05 12.75
CA HIS A 83 -0.81 27.90 11.33
C HIS A 83 0.70 27.72 11.19
N TYR A 84 1.14 26.48 10.93
CA TYR A 84 2.46 26.22 10.37
C TYR A 84 2.50 26.76 8.92
N GLY A 85 2.64 28.08 8.80
CA GLY A 85 2.74 28.79 7.54
C GLY A 85 4.13 28.62 6.93
N TRP A 86 4.25 27.73 5.95
CA TRP A 86 5.40 27.73 5.06
C TRP A 86 5.31 28.99 4.16
N ARG A 87 6.35 29.83 4.16
CA ARG A 87 6.48 30.89 3.14
C ARG A 87 7.04 30.26 1.86
N SER A 88 6.30 30.37 0.76
CA SER A 88 6.80 30.04 -0.58
C SER A 88 7.98 30.93 -0.93
N VAL A 89 9.03 30.34 -1.51
CA VAL A 89 10.19 31.03 -2.08
C VAL A 89 9.87 31.58 -3.48
N TYR A 90 8.71 31.24 -4.06
CA TYR A 90 8.28 31.68 -5.38
C TYR A 90 6.93 32.43 -5.32
N PRO A 91 6.86 33.68 -5.79
CA PRO A 91 5.60 34.41 -5.89
C PRO A 91 4.66 33.70 -6.88
N GLY A 92 3.47 33.30 -6.42
CA GLY A 92 2.41 32.68 -7.25
C GLY A 92 2.06 31.22 -6.94
N VAL A 93 2.88 30.51 -6.15
CA VAL A 93 2.63 29.12 -5.74
C VAL A 93 1.76 29.07 -4.48
N ILE A 94 0.74 28.20 -4.46
CA ILE A 94 -0.16 28.06 -3.30
C ILE A 94 0.51 27.07 -2.39
N VAL A 95 0.54 27.43 -1.12
CA VAL A 95 1.13 26.66 -0.03
C VAL A 95 0.04 25.99 0.82
N SER A 96 -1.17 25.84 0.27
CA SER A 96 -2.23 25.03 0.91
C SER A 96 -2.09 23.59 0.45
N ARG A 97 -2.11 22.65 1.41
CA ARG A 97 -2.24 21.21 1.11
C ARG A 97 -3.57 20.91 0.42
N ASP A 98 -4.60 21.70 0.70
CA ASP A 98 -5.95 21.56 0.16
C ASP A 98 -6.44 22.91 -0.40
N PRO A 99 -6.09 23.25 -1.66
CA PRO A 99 -6.63 24.43 -2.32
C PRO A 99 -8.11 24.25 -2.67
N GLU A 100 -8.92 25.30 -2.51
CA GLU A 100 -10.32 25.27 -2.94
C GLU A 100 -10.45 25.00 -4.45
N PRO A 101 -11.48 24.27 -4.91
CA PRO A 101 -11.67 23.92 -6.31
C PRO A 101 -11.59 25.11 -7.28
N LYS A 102 -12.20 26.25 -6.93
CA LYS A 102 -12.15 27.47 -7.75
C LYS A 102 -10.71 27.91 -8.00
N THR A 103 -9.88 27.83 -6.96
CA THR A 103 -8.49 28.26 -7.03
C THR A 103 -7.64 27.36 -7.92
N LEU A 104 -7.90 26.04 -7.92
CA LEU A 104 -7.26 25.11 -8.84
C LEU A 104 -7.67 25.38 -10.30
N LEU A 105 -8.96 25.60 -10.55
CA LEU A 105 -9.47 25.89 -11.88
C LEU A 105 -8.92 27.19 -12.44
N THR A 106 -8.94 28.28 -11.68
CA THR A 106 -8.36 29.59 -12.08
C THR A 106 -6.92 29.45 -12.58
N ARG A 107 -6.14 28.53 -11.97
CA ARG A 107 -4.75 28.28 -12.37
C ARG A 107 -4.61 27.47 -13.63
N LEU A 108 -5.40 26.42 -13.77
CA LEU A 108 -5.45 25.64 -15.01
C LEU A 108 -5.84 26.55 -16.18
N LEU A 109 -6.72 27.52 -15.93
CA LEU A 109 -7.19 28.51 -16.90
C LEU A 109 -6.21 29.67 -17.17
N GLY A 110 -5.21 29.93 -16.32
CA GLY A 110 -4.12 30.87 -16.61
C GLY A 110 -4.06 32.20 -15.83
N GLY A 111 -4.81 32.37 -14.72
CA GLY A 111 -4.72 33.50 -13.78
C GLY A 111 -5.13 34.89 -14.32
N ARG A 112 -5.38 35.94 -13.50
CA ARG A 112 -6.23 36.02 -12.30
C ARG A 112 -7.60 36.67 -12.61
N ALA A 113 -7.75 37.55 -13.60
CA ALA A 113 -9.05 38.18 -13.86
C ALA A 113 -9.97 37.25 -14.68
N VAL A 114 -9.55 36.91 -15.91
CA VAL A 114 -10.36 36.08 -16.83
C VAL A 114 -10.56 34.66 -16.30
N GLY A 115 -9.54 34.09 -15.65
CA GLY A 115 -9.63 32.74 -15.08
C GLY A 115 -10.50 32.65 -13.83
N GLU A 116 -10.70 33.72 -13.06
CA GLU A 116 -11.51 33.69 -11.83
C GLU A 116 -13.01 33.71 -12.12
N ASP A 117 -13.43 34.50 -13.11
CA ASP A 117 -14.82 34.60 -13.53
C ASP A 117 -15.28 33.29 -14.19
N SER A 118 -14.51 32.79 -15.17
CA SER A 118 -14.82 31.51 -15.82
C SER A 118 -14.76 30.33 -14.84
N ALA A 119 -13.81 30.30 -13.89
CA ALA A 119 -13.77 29.23 -12.89
C ALA A 119 -14.99 29.26 -11.96
N GLY A 120 -15.46 30.44 -11.58
CA GLY A 120 -16.67 30.61 -10.76
C GLY A 120 -17.94 30.18 -11.49
N GLU A 121 -18.08 30.60 -12.75
CA GLU A 121 -19.20 30.25 -13.62
C GLU A 121 -19.29 28.74 -13.86
N LEU A 122 -18.17 28.10 -14.24
CA LEU A 122 -18.11 26.66 -14.49
C LEU A 122 -18.48 25.84 -13.25
N LEU A 123 -17.99 26.24 -12.07
CA LEU A 123 -18.32 25.56 -10.82
C LEU A 123 -19.78 25.74 -10.42
N THR A 124 -20.35 26.93 -10.62
CA THR A 124 -21.75 27.20 -10.31
C THR A 124 -22.69 26.44 -11.24
N THR A 125 -22.32 26.33 -12.52
CA THR A 125 -23.16 25.72 -13.56
C THR A 125 -23.12 24.20 -13.53
N TYR A 126 -21.93 23.60 -13.39
CA TYR A 126 -21.77 22.13 -13.54
C TYR A 126 -21.30 21.43 -12.27
N GLY A 127 -20.72 22.17 -11.31
CA GLY A 127 -19.89 21.60 -10.26
C GLY A 127 -18.68 20.82 -10.84
N LEU A 128 -17.83 20.29 -9.96
CA LEU A 128 -16.65 19.53 -10.39
C LEU A 128 -17.01 18.25 -11.16
N HIS A 129 -18.04 17.54 -10.69
CA HIS A 129 -18.43 16.27 -11.27
C HIS A 129 -19.04 16.45 -12.66
N GLY A 130 -19.92 17.45 -12.86
CA GLY A 130 -20.47 17.77 -14.18
C GLY A 130 -19.37 18.25 -15.13
N LEU A 131 -18.48 19.13 -14.65
CA LEU A 131 -17.36 19.65 -15.43
C LEU A 131 -16.42 18.54 -15.93
N SER A 132 -16.20 17.49 -15.13
CA SER A 132 -15.34 16.36 -15.49
C SER A 132 -15.84 15.50 -16.66
N ARG A 133 -17.08 15.70 -17.10
CA ARG A 133 -17.76 14.94 -18.16
C ARG A 133 -17.88 15.72 -19.48
N LEU A 134 -17.61 17.03 -19.46
CA LEU A 134 -17.70 17.86 -20.65
C LEU A 134 -16.53 17.56 -21.61
N SER A 135 -16.81 17.57 -22.90
CA SER A 135 -15.80 17.48 -23.95
C SER A 135 -15.09 18.82 -24.15
N PRO A 136 -13.88 18.84 -24.74
CA PRO A 136 -13.21 20.09 -25.11
C PRO A 136 -14.04 20.98 -26.04
N GLU A 137 -14.85 20.40 -26.92
CA GLU A 137 -15.77 21.11 -27.80
C GLU A 137 -16.89 21.79 -27.01
N GLU A 138 -17.52 21.10 -26.06
CA GLU A 138 -18.55 21.67 -25.19
C GLU A 138 -17.99 22.79 -24.31
N LEU A 139 -16.75 22.63 -23.84
CA LEU A 139 -16.04 23.64 -23.06
C LEU A 139 -15.67 24.89 -23.85
N THR A 140 -15.43 24.78 -25.16
CA THR A 140 -15.05 25.91 -26.03
C THR A 140 -16.25 26.59 -26.69
N GLN A 141 -17.35 25.88 -26.90
CA GLN A 141 -18.58 26.41 -27.50
C GLN A 141 -19.54 26.99 -26.44
N GLY A 142 -19.61 26.37 -25.27
CA GLY A 142 -20.51 26.78 -24.18
C GLY A 142 -19.91 27.80 -23.21
N HIS A 143 -18.59 27.94 -23.19
CA HIS A 143 -17.84 28.81 -22.28
C HIS A 143 -16.75 29.52 -23.07
N ALA A 144 -16.40 30.75 -22.70
CA ALA A 144 -15.35 31.54 -23.36
C ALA A 144 -13.92 31.00 -23.07
N LEU A 145 -13.74 29.68 -23.09
CA LEU A 145 -12.48 29.00 -22.94
C LEU A 145 -11.80 28.82 -24.29
N THR A 146 -10.51 29.08 -24.32
CA THR A 146 -9.66 28.72 -25.47
C THR A 146 -9.50 27.20 -25.55
N PRO A 147 -9.24 26.64 -26.75
CA PRO A 147 -8.93 25.21 -26.91
C PRO A 147 -7.80 24.73 -26.00
N CYS A 148 -6.80 25.59 -25.74
CA CYS A 148 -5.71 25.27 -24.82
C CYS A 148 -6.19 25.14 -23.36
N GLN A 149 -7.08 26.02 -22.92
CA GLN A 149 -7.67 25.96 -21.57
C GLN A 149 -8.56 24.73 -21.40
N ALA A 150 -9.39 24.42 -22.40
CA ALA A 150 -10.23 23.23 -22.41
C ALA A 150 -9.38 21.95 -22.34
N GLY A 151 -8.32 21.85 -23.16
CA GLY A 151 -7.40 20.71 -23.13
C GLY A 151 -6.66 20.54 -21.80
N ARG A 152 -6.30 21.63 -21.11
CA ARG A 152 -5.70 21.56 -19.76
C ARG A 152 -6.68 21.01 -18.73
N LEU A 153 -7.95 21.41 -18.78
CA LEU A 153 -8.98 20.88 -17.89
C LEU A 153 -9.22 19.39 -18.14
N GLU A 154 -9.34 19.00 -19.41
CA GLU A 154 -9.48 17.60 -19.79
C GLU A 154 -8.32 16.76 -19.28
N ALA A 155 -7.08 17.22 -19.50
CA ALA A 155 -5.87 16.56 -19.01
C ALA A 155 -5.85 16.46 -17.48
N ALA A 156 -6.27 17.51 -16.76
CA ALA A 156 -6.34 17.50 -15.30
C ALA A 156 -7.37 16.48 -14.78
N PHE A 157 -8.56 16.39 -15.38
CA PHE A 157 -9.55 15.37 -15.00
C PHE A 157 -9.12 13.96 -15.40
N ALA A 158 -8.47 13.80 -16.55
CA ALA A 158 -7.89 12.53 -16.95
C ALA A 158 -6.84 12.09 -15.92
N LEU A 159 -5.92 12.96 -15.53
CA LEU A 159 -4.94 12.68 -14.49
C LEU A 159 -5.61 12.30 -13.16
N GLY A 160 -6.66 13.01 -12.74
CA GLY A 160 -7.45 12.66 -11.56
C GLY A 160 -8.05 11.25 -11.66
N ARG A 161 -8.66 10.89 -12.80
CA ARG A 161 -9.17 9.53 -13.04
C ARG A 161 -8.06 8.47 -13.05
N TRP A 162 -6.88 8.81 -13.57
CA TRP A 162 -5.71 7.93 -13.53
C TRP A 162 -5.24 7.71 -12.09
N VAL A 163 -5.12 8.77 -11.28
CA VAL A 163 -4.79 8.66 -9.85
C VAL A 163 -5.82 7.80 -9.13
N GLU A 164 -7.12 7.99 -9.36
CA GLU A 164 -8.18 7.16 -8.75
C GLU A 164 -8.11 5.69 -9.20
N ARG A 165 -7.75 5.42 -10.46
CA ARG A 165 -7.56 4.06 -10.97
C ARG A 165 -6.27 3.40 -10.46
N ASP A 166 -5.24 4.20 -10.25
CA ASP A 166 -3.93 3.79 -9.72
C ASP A 166 -3.91 3.79 -8.19
N ARG A 167 -5.03 4.13 -7.54
CA ARG A 167 -5.18 3.89 -6.11
C ARG A 167 -5.11 2.38 -5.88
N PRO A 168 -4.19 1.89 -5.03
CA PRO A 168 -4.24 0.51 -4.59
C PRO A 168 -5.63 0.25 -4.00
N ASP A 169 -6.23 -0.87 -4.38
CA ASP A 169 -7.59 -1.25 -4.00
C ASP A 169 -7.76 -1.06 -2.48
N PRO A 170 -8.60 -0.12 -2.00
CA PRO A 170 -8.66 0.22 -0.58
C PRO A 170 -9.18 -0.95 0.27
N CYS A 171 -9.77 -1.97 -0.37
CA CYS A 171 -10.35 -3.14 0.25
C CYS A 171 -10.05 -4.37 -0.63
N PRO A 172 -8.81 -4.92 -0.57
CA PRO A 172 -8.37 -5.97 -1.47
C PRO A 172 -9.30 -7.19 -1.40
N HIS A 173 -9.63 -7.72 -2.57
CA HIS A 173 -10.44 -8.94 -2.71
C HIS A 173 -9.57 -10.18 -2.47
N LEU A 174 -9.86 -10.93 -1.40
CA LEU A 174 -9.08 -12.07 -0.92
C LEU A 174 -9.76 -13.40 -1.25
N ALA A 175 -10.03 -13.63 -2.53
CA ALA A 175 -10.66 -14.88 -2.99
C ALA A 175 -9.68 -16.03 -3.26
N ARG A 176 -8.36 -15.75 -3.27
CA ARG A 176 -7.31 -16.73 -3.58
C ARG A 176 -6.11 -16.53 -2.66
N PRO A 177 -5.34 -17.58 -2.32
CA PRO A 177 -4.21 -17.47 -1.41
C PRO A 177 -3.11 -16.54 -1.94
N GLU A 178 -2.95 -16.39 -3.27
CA GLU A 178 -2.05 -15.41 -3.89
C GLU A 178 -2.36 -13.97 -3.43
N ALA A 179 -3.64 -13.64 -3.27
CA ALA A 179 -4.07 -12.31 -2.87
C ALA A 179 -3.73 -12.05 -1.40
N VAL A 180 -3.87 -13.06 -0.54
CA VAL A 180 -3.46 -13.03 0.87
C VAL A 180 -1.95 -12.85 0.97
N TYR A 181 -1.19 -13.62 0.19
CA TYR A 181 0.27 -13.48 0.13
C TYR A 181 0.69 -12.09 -0.33
N ARG A 182 0.10 -11.56 -1.41
CA ARG A 182 0.42 -10.20 -1.90
C ARG A 182 0.11 -9.10 -0.89
N LEU A 183 -0.95 -9.28 -0.10
CA LEU A 183 -1.33 -8.35 0.96
C LEU A 183 -0.32 -8.34 2.10
N LEU A 184 0.06 -9.53 2.60
CA LEU A 184 0.86 -9.65 3.82
C LEU A 184 2.38 -9.71 3.58
N ALA A 185 2.83 -10.18 2.41
CA ALA A 185 4.26 -10.33 2.12
C ALA A 185 5.08 -9.04 2.26
N PRO A 186 4.58 -7.83 1.90
CA PRO A 186 5.34 -6.60 2.14
C PRO A 186 5.65 -6.33 3.61
N GLU A 187 4.75 -6.74 4.51
CA GLU A 187 4.88 -6.55 5.96
C GLU A 187 5.70 -7.67 6.60
N LEU A 188 5.52 -8.92 6.14
CA LEU A 188 6.07 -10.10 6.80
C LEU A 188 7.41 -10.58 6.24
N ARG A 189 7.84 -10.05 5.09
CA ARG A 189 9.08 -10.48 4.44
C ARG A 189 10.30 -10.00 5.22
N GLY A 190 11.09 -10.95 5.71
CA GLY A 190 12.30 -10.67 6.47
C GLY A 190 12.05 -10.48 7.98
N GLU A 191 10.80 -10.59 8.42
CA GLU A 191 10.47 -10.65 9.84
C GLU A 191 11.07 -11.91 10.47
N GLN A 192 11.79 -11.69 11.56
CA GLN A 192 12.49 -12.75 12.30
C GLN A 192 11.58 -13.45 13.31
N GLN A 193 10.42 -12.84 13.57
CA GLN A 193 9.41 -13.37 14.45
C GLN A 193 8.23 -13.87 13.64
N GLU A 194 7.71 -15.02 14.03
CA GLU A 194 6.45 -15.54 13.52
C GLU A 194 5.29 -14.68 14.05
N SER A 195 4.32 -14.39 13.18
CA SER A 195 3.18 -13.53 13.49
C SER A 195 1.93 -14.15 12.90
N PHE A 196 0.88 -14.29 13.71
CA PHE A 196 -0.40 -14.85 13.29
C PHE A 196 -1.43 -13.75 13.10
N HIS A 197 -1.99 -13.67 11.90
CA HIS A 197 -2.89 -12.63 11.44
C HIS A 197 -4.28 -13.22 11.21
N ALA A 198 -5.31 -12.49 11.65
CA ALA A 198 -6.70 -12.73 11.29
C ALA A 198 -7.17 -11.61 10.35
N LEU A 199 -7.66 -11.99 9.17
CA LEU A 199 -8.22 -11.13 8.14
C LEU A 199 -9.73 -11.27 8.14
N PHE A 200 -10.43 -10.16 8.35
CA PHE A 200 -11.88 -10.12 8.45
C PHE A 200 -12.48 -9.69 7.12
N LEU A 201 -13.41 -10.47 6.59
CA LEU A 201 -13.94 -10.27 5.24
C LEU A 201 -15.40 -9.81 5.24
N ASP A 202 -15.78 -9.08 4.19
CA ASP A 202 -17.18 -8.82 3.86
C ASP A 202 -17.80 -10.00 3.06
N PRO A 203 -19.11 -10.00 2.78
CA PRO A 203 -19.76 -11.06 1.99
C PRO A 203 -19.25 -11.20 0.54
N ARG A 204 -18.46 -10.23 0.05
CA ARG A 204 -17.81 -10.24 -1.26
C ARG A 204 -16.31 -10.58 -1.14
N HIS A 205 -15.90 -11.14 -0.01
CA HIS A 205 -14.52 -11.53 0.33
C HIS A 205 -13.50 -10.38 0.26
N ARG A 206 -13.93 -9.15 0.52
CA ARG A 206 -13.04 -7.99 0.59
C ARG A 206 -12.60 -7.73 2.03
N LEU A 207 -11.36 -7.30 2.20
CA LEU A 207 -10.75 -7.08 3.52
C LEU A 207 -11.40 -5.91 4.29
N LYS A 208 -12.20 -6.21 5.31
CA LYS A 208 -12.74 -5.21 6.25
C LYS A 208 -11.75 -4.78 7.32
N GLY A 209 -10.73 -5.60 7.59
CA GLY A 209 -9.69 -5.30 8.55
C GLY A 209 -8.81 -6.49 8.87
N GLN A 210 -7.72 -6.21 9.56
CA GLN A 210 -6.71 -7.17 9.96
C GLN A 210 -6.45 -7.02 11.47
N GLN A 211 -6.09 -8.12 12.12
CA GLN A 211 -5.60 -8.12 13.49
C GLN A 211 -4.46 -9.13 13.63
N ILE A 212 -3.38 -8.70 14.29
CA ILE A 212 -2.35 -9.60 14.79
C ILE A 212 -2.89 -10.26 16.06
N VAL A 213 -2.98 -11.59 16.05
CA VAL A 213 -3.48 -12.41 17.15
C VAL A 213 -2.34 -12.85 18.06
N SER A 214 -1.19 -13.18 17.48
CA SER A 214 0.00 -13.63 18.21
C SER A 214 1.28 -13.14 17.54
N LEU A 215 2.31 -12.90 18.35
CA LEU A 215 3.69 -12.62 17.96
C LEU A 215 4.62 -13.59 18.69
N GLY A 216 5.44 -14.32 17.95
CA GLY A 216 6.31 -15.39 18.45
C GLY A 216 5.93 -16.75 17.89
N THR A 217 6.65 -17.79 18.32
CA THR A 217 6.44 -19.17 17.89
C THR A 217 4.99 -19.59 18.06
N LEU A 218 4.35 -20.03 16.97
CA LEU A 218 3.00 -20.56 17.01
C LEU A 218 2.96 -21.82 17.88
N THR A 219 2.30 -21.70 19.02
CA THR A 219 1.88 -22.85 19.82
C THR A 219 0.36 -22.82 19.92
N SER A 220 -0.28 -23.98 20.02
CA SER A 220 -1.75 -24.09 20.10
C SER A 220 -2.37 -23.31 21.26
N SER A 221 -1.57 -23.00 22.29
CA SER A 221 -1.95 -22.18 23.45
C SER A 221 -1.96 -20.67 23.15
N LEU A 222 -1.23 -20.19 22.15
CA LEU A 222 -1.10 -18.76 21.83
C LEU A 222 -2.20 -18.25 20.88
N VAL A 223 -2.71 -19.11 19.99
CA VAL A 223 -3.82 -18.74 19.07
C VAL A 223 -5.14 -19.28 19.61
N HIS A 224 -5.71 -18.55 20.56
CA HIS A 224 -7.00 -18.93 21.15
C HIS A 224 -8.16 -18.46 20.24
N PRO A 225 -9.17 -19.31 19.92
CA PRO A 225 -10.29 -18.92 19.05
C PRO A 225 -11.01 -17.63 19.49
N ARG A 226 -11.08 -17.37 20.80
CA ARG A 226 -11.63 -16.11 21.34
C ARG A 226 -10.97 -14.87 20.74
N GLU A 227 -9.64 -14.87 20.61
CA GLU A 227 -8.89 -13.72 20.11
C GLU A 227 -9.06 -13.53 18.60
N VAL A 228 -9.39 -14.61 17.88
CA VAL A 228 -9.70 -14.57 16.44
C VAL A 228 -11.15 -14.12 16.19
N PHE A 229 -12.11 -14.71 16.91
CA PHE A 229 -13.54 -14.53 16.62
C PHE A 229 -14.19 -13.33 17.31
N ALA A 230 -13.74 -12.93 18.51
CA ALA A 230 -14.26 -11.73 19.16
C ALA A 230 -14.12 -10.45 18.30
N PRO A 231 -12.96 -10.15 17.68
CA PRO A 231 -12.87 -9.02 16.76
C PRO A 231 -13.62 -9.24 15.44
N ALA A 232 -13.69 -10.47 14.93
CA ALA A 232 -14.47 -10.79 13.73
C ALA A 232 -15.96 -10.45 13.92
N LEU A 233 -16.54 -10.88 15.06
CA LEU A 233 -17.92 -10.62 15.43
C LEU A 233 -18.17 -9.13 15.67
N ARG A 234 -17.29 -8.43 16.40
CA ARG A 234 -17.40 -6.97 16.61
C ARG A 234 -17.40 -6.17 15.31
N ARG A 235 -16.68 -6.65 14.29
CA ARG A 235 -16.58 -6.01 12.97
C ARG A 235 -17.70 -6.45 12.02
N GLY A 236 -18.56 -7.39 12.42
CA GLY A 236 -19.54 -8.01 11.54
C GLY A 236 -18.89 -8.64 10.32
N ALA A 237 -17.82 -9.42 10.53
CA ALA A 237 -17.17 -10.17 9.46
C ALA A 237 -18.12 -11.24 8.94
N ALA A 238 -18.23 -11.37 7.61
CA ALA A 238 -18.99 -12.43 6.98
C ALA A 238 -18.21 -13.74 6.91
N ALA A 239 -16.88 -13.65 6.89
CA ALA A 239 -15.96 -14.78 6.91
C ALA A 239 -14.57 -14.31 7.40
N LEU A 240 -13.67 -15.26 7.67
CA LEU A 240 -12.29 -14.97 8.03
C LEU A 240 -11.29 -15.75 7.16
N ILE A 241 -10.11 -15.19 6.99
CA ILE A 241 -8.89 -15.90 6.59
C ILE A 241 -7.88 -15.70 7.71
N VAL A 242 -7.10 -16.73 8.03
CA VAL A 242 -5.94 -16.56 8.91
C VAL A 242 -4.65 -16.81 8.14
N ALA A 243 -3.57 -16.23 8.61
CA ALA A 243 -2.28 -16.39 7.97
C ALA A 243 -1.13 -16.16 8.96
N HIS A 244 0.01 -16.81 8.72
CA HIS A 244 1.23 -16.53 9.46
C HIS A 244 2.48 -16.72 8.61
N ASN A 245 3.58 -16.12 9.04
CA ASN A 245 4.88 -16.29 8.40
C ASN A 245 5.73 -17.33 9.14
N HIS A 246 6.46 -18.15 8.38
CA HIS A 246 7.57 -18.93 8.90
C HIS A 246 8.89 -18.19 8.67
N PRO A 247 9.60 -17.72 9.73
CA PRO A 247 10.89 -17.03 9.57
C PRO A 247 11.97 -17.89 8.89
N SER A 248 11.83 -19.22 8.93
CA SER A 248 12.68 -20.17 8.19
C SER A 248 12.61 -19.96 6.67
N GLY A 249 11.49 -19.42 6.17
CA GLY A 249 11.19 -19.25 4.76
C GLY A 249 10.47 -20.42 4.10
N ASP A 250 10.35 -21.56 4.78
CA ASP A 250 9.61 -22.72 4.28
C ASP A 250 8.14 -22.63 4.68
N PRO A 251 7.19 -22.52 3.74
CA PRO A 251 5.76 -22.41 4.05
C PRO A 251 5.09 -23.75 4.40
N GLU A 252 5.81 -24.88 4.47
CA GLU A 252 5.21 -26.16 4.85
C GLU A 252 4.60 -26.09 6.27
N PRO A 253 3.29 -26.38 6.44
CA PRO A 253 2.62 -26.24 7.73
C PRO A 253 3.01 -27.31 8.75
N SER A 254 3.24 -26.88 9.98
CA SER A 254 3.49 -27.74 11.13
C SER A 254 2.24 -28.53 11.55
N SER A 255 2.40 -29.48 12.47
CA SER A 255 1.27 -30.17 13.12
C SER A 255 0.38 -29.20 13.91
N GLU A 256 1.00 -28.22 14.55
CA GLU A 256 0.39 -27.19 15.36
C GLU A 256 -0.49 -26.27 14.51
N ASP A 257 -0.02 -25.89 13.32
CA ASP A 257 -0.81 -25.10 12.37
C ASP A 257 -2.08 -25.83 11.95
N LYS A 258 -1.94 -27.12 11.63
CA LYS A 258 -3.07 -27.98 11.24
C LYS A 258 -4.08 -28.11 12.39
N GLU A 259 -3.61 -28.20 13.63
CA GLU A 259 -4.47 -28.30 14.81
C GLU A 259 -5.22 -26.99 15.10
N VAL A 260 -4.51 -25.86 15.06
CA VAL A 260 -5.13 -24.52 15.17
C VAL A 260 -6.19 -24.35 14.09
N THR A 261 -5.89 -24.76 12.85
CA THR A 261 -6.85 -24.69 11.73
C THR A 261 -8.12 -25.48 12.00
N ARG A 262 -8.01 -26.73 12.42
CA ARG A 262 -9.18 -27.58 12.73
C ARG A 262 -10.05 -26.96 13.80
N ARG A 263 -9.43 -26.44 14.86
CA ARG A 263 -10.14 -25.78 15.95
C ARG A 263 -10.87 -24.52 15.47
N LEU A 264 -10.22 -23.71 14.63
CA LEU A 264 -10.83 -22.50 14.08
C LEU A 264 -11.96 -22.82 13.08
N LEU A 265 -11.85 -23.89 12.30
CA LEU A 265 -12.91 -24.36 11.41
C LEU A 265 -14.16 -24.75 12.19
N GLU A 266 -14.00 -25.52 13.26
CA GLU A 266 -15.11 -25.95 14.11
C GLU A 266 -15.82 -24.74 14.74
N VAL A 267 -15.06 -23.82 15.35
CA VAL A 267 -15.61 -22.62 15.97
C VAL A 267 -16.29 -21.73 14.93
N GLY A 268 -15.66 -21.53 13.77
CA GLY A 268 -16.20 -20.68 12.70
C GLY A 268 -17.56 -21.18 12.20
N ARG A 269 -17.71 -22.50 12.07
CA ARG A 269 -19.01 -23.12 11.76
C ARG A 269 -20.05 -22.86 12.85
N LEU A 270 -19.67 -22.97 14.12
CA LEU A 270 -20.58 -22.78 15.26
C LEU A 270 -21.06 -21.34 15.43
N VAL A 271 -20.17 -20.36 15.20
CA VAL A 271 -20.50 -18.93 15.40
C VAL A 271 -21.02 -18.24 14.13
N GLY A 272 -21.11 -18.95 13.00
CA GLY A 272 -21.60 -18.41 11.73
C GLY A 272 -20.62 -17.48 11.02
N VAL A 273 -19.31 -17.59 11.31
CA VAL A 273 -18.24 -16.86 10.61
C VAL A 273 -17.23 -17.89 10.10
N PRO A 274 -17.37 -18.42 8.88
CA PRO A 274 -16.54 -19.51 8.39
C PRO A 274 -15.08 -19.07 8.15
N LEU A 275 -14.15 -19.97 8.44
CA LEU A 275 -12.76 -19.86 8.02
C LEU A 275 -12.63 -20.30 6.56
N LEU A 276 -12.30 -19.37 5.66
CA LEU A 276 -12.16 -19.66 4.24
C LEU A 276 -10.81 -20.26 3.89
N ASP A 277 -9.75 -19.85 4.58
CA ASP A 277 -8.41 -20.37 4.38
C ASP A 277 -7.50 -20.09 5.57
N HIS A 278 -6.44 -20.87 5.69
CA HIS A 278 -5.28 -20.60 6.50
C HIS A 278 -4.03 -20.62 5.59
N VAL A 279 -3.39 -19.47 5.42
CA VAL A 279 -2.25 -19.30 4.51
C VAL A 279 -0.94 -19.17 5.29
N VAL A 280 0.00 -20.08 5.03
CA VAL A 280 1.36 -20.00 5.59
C VAL A 280 2.28 -19.32 4.58
N LEU A 281 2.99 -18.28 5.01
CA LEU A 281 3.87 -17.47 4.18
C LEU A 281 5.34 -17.86 4.41
N GLY A 282 6.03 -18.13 3.31
CA GLY A 282 7.48 -18.34 3.25
C GLY A 282 8.20 -17.26 2.45
N HIS A 283 9.48 -17.50 2.12
CA HIS A 283 10.28 -16.57 1.34
C HIS A 283 9.96 -16.66 -0.15
N GLY A 284 9.02 -15.85 -0.64
CA GLY A 284 8.64 -15.86 -2.05
C GLY A 284 7.59 -16.90 -2.42
N SER A 285 7.07 -17.64 -1.43
CA SER A 285 6.13 -18.74 -1.58
C SER A 285 5.09 -18.75 -0.46
N TRP A 286 4.01 -19.50 -0.66
CA TRP A 286 2.95 -19.71 0.34
C TRP A 286 2.35 -21.10 0.20
N VAL A 287 1.67 -21.57 1.24
CA VAL A 287 0.83 -22.79 1.23
C VAL A 287 -0.56 -22.43 1.76
N SER A 288 -1.60 -22.95 1.09
CA SER A 288 -2.98 -22.90 1.55
C SER A 288 -3.33 -24.19 2.29
N LEU A 289 -3.74 -24.09 3.55
CA LEU A 289 -4.23 -25.25 4.29
C LEU A 289 -5.60 -25.69 3.79
N ARG A 290 -6.40 -24.79 3.20
CA ARG A 290 -7.64 -25.19 2.53
C ARG A 290 -7.38 -26.17 1.39
N GLU A 291 -6.41 -25.84 0.54
CA GLU A 291 -6.04 -26.69 -0.61
C GLU A 291 -5.38 -28.00 -0.17
N SER A 292 -4.51 -27.96 0.85
CA SER A 292 -3.77 -29.15 1.30
C SER A 292 -4.56 -30.08 2.24
N MET A 293 -5.48 -29.55 3.05
CA MET A 293 -6.30 -30.34 3.99
C MET A 293 -7.71 -30.65 3.47
N GLY A 294 -8.19 -29.91 2.47
CA GLY A 294 -9.47 -30.17 1.79
C GLY A 294 -10.70 -29.83 2.62
N PHE A 295 -10.93 -28.54 2.90
CA PHE A 295 -12.14 -28.02 3.57
C PHE A 295 -12.80 -26.83 2.86
#